data_AF-D6TCA8-F1
#
_entry.id   AF-D6TCA8-F1
#
_cell.length_a   1.000
_cell.length_b   1.000
_cell.length_c   1.000
_cell.angle_alpha   90.00
_cell.angle_beta   90.00
_cell.angle_gamma   90.00
#
_symmetry.space_group_name_H-M   'P 1'
#
loop_
_entity.id
_entity.type
_entity.pdbx_description
1 polymer ?
#
loop_
_entity_poly.entity_id
_entity_poly.type
_entity_poly.pdbx_seq_one_letter_code
_entity_poly.pdbx_strand_id
1 'polypeptide(L)'
;MDCRKGFRSSPLRGLLLVLALSLAAGFSVLSSAAPVSAATYAYAWPLIGQGSTGEDVYSVQLMLQARGYSLSTDGIDGPQTTGAVVSFQSAQGLQADGVVGPQTWPALIVTTSQGSTGSAVLALQRQLNAHGASLSVDGQFGPATAAAVKSFQSSHGLSADGVAGPQTWNALVGSKSSQAYSWPDIGQGATGENVYSIQLMLQAHGYSLPIDGSFGPQTASTAKAFQSAHGLGADGIVGPQTWPVLIVTTSQGSTGSAVLALQRQLNAHGASLSVDGQFGSATETAVKNYQSSQKLSVDGVAGPQIWSSLVSTAGSPPPPPPPPPPPGQVLWGVDTTSFVTASFLSEVGNNFGTPQFIGRYIDAISFSPMTASEASFIHSKGIRILPILSDFGGDTGYSTGVSRANDAIAKARALGIPSGTIIVVDLENGSAVDAGYVEGWYNTIAAAGYVVGYYENPYPGSSGFNGAFCTAVGADAAVARSILYSDEPSLGRTPESSAPSFGPAGLLCNGQNLGGSTRIWQYGLQGSGAVNIDTDEIQSSVPLW
;
A
#
# COMPACT_ATOMS: atom_id res chain seq x y z
N MET A 1 -16.61 42.55 -74.78
CA MET A 1 -16.76 41.31 -75.56
C MET A 1 -17.12 40.23 -74.56
N ASP A 2 -18.36 40.20 -74.07
CA ASP A 2 -19.57 39.66 -74.68
C ASP A 2 -19.48 38.17 -75.08
N CYS A 3 -20.41 37.40 -74.49
CA CYS A 3 -20.96 36.10 -74.90
C CYS A 3 -20.05 34.87 -74.99
N ARG A 4 -20.47 33.62 -74.72
CA ARG A 4 -21.65 32.98 -74.09
C ARG A 4 -21.45 31.45 -74.32
N LYS A 5 -22.06 30.62 -73.45
CA LYS A 5 -22.49 29.20 -73.66
C LYS A 5 -21.39 28.12 -73.66
N GLY A 6 -21.59 26.94 -73.08
CA GLY A 6 -22.74 26.37 -72.36
C GLY A 6 -22.59 24.86 -72.08
N PHE A 7 -23.25 24.42 -71.01
CA PHE A 7 -23.91 23.11 -70.80
C PHE A 7 -23.14 21.79 -71.03
N ARG A 8 -22.94 20.98 -69.96
CA ARG A 8 -23.82 19.83 -69.62
C ARG A 8 -23.42 19.10 -68.31
N SER A 9 -24.43 18.91 -67.46
CA SER A 9 -24.72 17.80 -66.53
C SER A 9 -23.70 17.36 -65.45
N SER A 10 -23.96 17.81 -64.22
CA SER A 10 -23.85 17.10 -62.91
C SER A 10 -24.48 15.68 -62.95
N PRO A 11 -24.25 14.75 -61.99
CA PRO A 11 -24.19 15.08 -60.55
C PRO A 11 -23.39 14.18 -59.54
N LEU A 12 -23.28 14.74 -58.32
CA LEU A 12 -23.16 14.11 -56.98
C LEU A 12 -21.80 13.43 -56.64
N ARG A 13 -21.10 13.68 -55.53
CA ARG A 13 -21.24 14.36 -54.21
C ARG A 13 -19.79 14.68 -53.76
N GLY A 14 -19.43 15.88 -53.29
CA GLY A 14 -19.55 16.36 -51.89
C GLY A 14 -18.55 15.65 -50.96
N LEU A 15 -17.67 16.27 -50.16
CA LEU A 15 -17.40 17.65 -49.74
C LEU A 15 -16.05 17.61 -48.97
N LEU A 16 -15.15 18.59 -49.11
CA LEU A 16 -14.02 18.80 -48.17
C LEU A 16 -13.96 20.26 -47.71
N LEU A 17 -13.71 20.41 -46.41
CA LEU A 17 -13.74 21.59 -45.55
C LEU A 17 -12.79 22.73 -45.96
N VAL A 18 -13.19 23.97 -45.66
CA VAL A 18 -12.36 25.19 -45.73
C VAL A 18 -12.18 25.78 -44.32
N LEU A 19 -10.96 26.24 -44.05
CA LEU A 19 -10.52 27.00 -42.87
C LEU A 19 -11.32 28.28 -42.62
N ALA A 20 -11.50 28.65 -41.35
CA ALA A 20 -11.66 30.03 -40.93
C ALA A 20 -10.98 30.27 -39.56
N LEU A 21 -10.12 31.29 -39.54
CA LEU A 21 -9.46 31.87 -38.37
C LEU A 21 -10.42 32.82 -37.64
N SER A 22 -10.49 32.76 -36.31
CA SER A 22 -11.04 33.86 -35.50
C SER A 22 -10.33 33.98 -34.16
N LEU A 23 -9.76 35.16 -33.90
CA LEU A 23 -9.22 35.60 -32.61
C LEU A 23 -10.31 35.64 -31.53
N ALA A 24 -10.01 35.13 -30.34
CA ALA A 24 -10.76 35.41 -29.12
C ALA A 24 -9.80 35.89 -28.03
N ALA A 25 -10.08 37.08 -27.50
CA ALA A 25 -9.37 37.70 -26.38
C ALA A 25 -9.68 36.95 -25.07
N GLY A 26 -8.65 36.41 -24.42
CA GLY A 26 -8.75 35.83 -23.08
C GLY A 26 -8.55 36.88 -22.00
N PHE A 27 -9.63 37.39 -21.42
CA PHE A 27 -9.58 38.05 -20.11
C PHE A 27 -9.57 36.98 -19.03
N SER A 28 -8.39 36.64 -18.53
CA SER A 28 -8.24 35.80 -17.33
C SER A 28 -8.50 36.68 -16.10
N VAL A 29 -9.70 36.59 -15.53
CA VAL A 29 -9.95 37.08 -14.17
C VAL A 29 -9.27 36.08 -13.23
N LEU A 30 -8.05 36.40 -12.80
CA LEU A 30 -7.39 35.72 -11.69
C LEU A 30 -8.15 36.07 -10.41
N SER A 31 -9.17 35.28 -10.09
CA SER A 31 -9.73 35.24 -8.74
C SER A 31 -8.77 34.43 -7.87
N SER A 32 -7.75 35.08 -7.32
CA SER A 32 -6.93 34.52 -6.26
C SER A 32 -7.76 34.49 -4.96
N ALA A 33 -8.62 33.48 -4.82
CA ALA A 33 -9.05 33.08 -3.50
C ALA A 33 -7.83 32.45 -2.83
N ALA A 34 -7.25 33.14 -1.85
CA ALA A 34 -6.26 32.57 -0.96
C ALA A 34 -6.83 31.25 -0.39
N PRO A 35 -6.03 30.19 -0.21
CA PRO A 35 -6.51 29.01 0.48
C PRO A 35 -6.92 29.44 1.87
N VAL A 36 -8.22 29.39 2.16
CA VAL A 36 -8.74 29.48 3.51
C VAL A 36 -8.12 28.29 4.23
N SER A 37 -7.13 28.55 5.08
CA SER A 37 -6.58 27.56 5.99
C SER A 37 -7.74 27.11 6.87
N ALA A 38 -8.31 25.94 6.55
CA ALA A 38 -9.27 25.27 7.39
C ALA A 38 -8.50 24.77 8.61
N ALA A 39 -8.55 25.54 9.70
CA ALA A 39 -8.13 25.05 11.00
C ALA A 39 -9.08 23.89 11.38
N THR A 40 -8.69 22.66 11.06
CA THR A 40 -9.44 21.46 11.39
C THR A 40 -9.14 21.07 12.84
N TYR A 41 -10.04 21.40 13.76
CA TYR A 41 -10.03 20.79 15.08
C TYR A 41 -10.50 19.33 14.94
N ALA A 42 -9.58 18.38 15.06
CA ALA A 42 -9.95 16.98 15.22
C ALA A 42 -10.42 16.76 16.65
N TYR A 43 -11.72 16.49 16.84
CA TYR A 43 -12.24 16.07 18.13
C TYR A 43 -11.84 14.61 18.38
N ALA A 44 -11.34 14.32 19.57
CA ALA A 44 -11.04 12.96 20.00
C ALA A 44 -12.25 12.39 20.75
N TRP A 45 -12.73 11.22 20.32
CA TRP A 45 -13.81 10.51 21.01
C TRP A 45 -13.42 10.20 22.46
N PRO A 46 -14.29 10.47 23.44
CA PRO A 46 -14.03 10.11 24.82
C PRO A 46 -14.09 8.59 24.99
N LEU A 47 -13.36 8.06 25.96
CA LEU A 47 -13.47 6.67 26.40
C LEU A 47 -14.45 6.59 27.56
N ILE A 48 -15.55 5.86 27.36
CA ILE A 48 -16.57 5.64 28.40
C ILE A 48 -16.61 4.16 28.71
N GLY A 49 -16.35 3.80 29.96
CA GLY A 49 -16.50 2.44 30.45
C GLY A 49 -16.94 2.41 31.90
N GLN A 50 -16.98 1.22 32.49
CA GLN A 50 -17.47 1.00 33.84
C GLN A 50 -16.95 2.04 34.86
N GLY A 51 -17.87 2.67 35.58
CA GLY A 51 -17.59 3.72 36.57
C GLY A 51 -17.60 5.15 36.00
N SER A 52 -17.68 5.33 34.68
CA SER A 52 -17.87 6.64 34.06
C SER A 52 -19.23 7.23 34.46
N THR A 53 -19.32 8.55 34.58
CA THR A 53 -20.57 9.26 34.88
C THR A 53 -20.69 10.55 34.07
N GLY A 54 -21.92 11.06 33.87
CA GLY A 54 -22.17 12.37 33.27
C GLY A 54 -22.91 12.34 31.94
N GLU A 55 -22.94 13.48 31.23
CA GLU A 55 -23.76 13.67 30.02
C GLU A 55 -23.38 12.76 28.85
N ASP A 56 -22.11 12.42 28.70
CA ASP A 56 -21.70 11.48 27.65
C ASP A 56 -22.20 10.06 27.96
N VAL A 57 -22.32 9.69 29.25
CA VAL A 57 -22.92 8.41 29.66
C VAL A 57 -24.44 8.42 29.41
N TYR A 58 -25.13 9.53 29.68
CA TYR A 58 -26.52 9.71 29.26
C TYR A 58 -26.67 9.48 27.75
N SER A 59 -25.75 10.02 26.96
CA SER A 59 -25.73 9.85 25.50
C SER A 59 -25.57 8.38 25.10
N VAL A 60 -24.63 7.65 25.71
CA VAL A 60 -24.44 6.21 25.49
C VAL A 60 -25.71 5.42 25.82
N GLN A 61 -26.29 5.62 27.00
CA GLN A 61 -27.49 4.90 27.45
C GLN A 61 -28.69 5.14 26.52
N LEU A 62 -28.92 6.39 26.12
CA LEU A 62 -30.02 6.77 25.23
C LEU A 62 -29.80 6.27 23.78
N MET A 63 -28.55 6.23 23.30
CA MET A 63 -28.23 5.64 22.00
C MET A 63 -28.37 4.12 22.01
N LEU A 64 -27.97 3.43 23.09
CA LEU A 64 -28.21 2.00 23.26
C LEU A 64 -29.72 1.71 23.30
N GLN A 65 -30.53 2.53 23.98
CA GLN A 65 -31.99 2.42 23.91
C GLN A 65 -32.53 2.62 22.49
N ALA A 66 -31.96 3.56 21.71
CA ALA A 66 -32.34 3.76 20.31
C ALA A 66 -32.02 2.54 19.43
N ARG A 67 -31.01 1.77 19.83
CA ARG A 67 -30.62 0.49 19.23
C ARG A 67 -31.38 -0.72 19.79
N GLY A 68 -32.35 -0.51 20.69
CA GLY A 68 -33.22 -1.54 21.23
C GLY A 68 -32.76 -2.19 22.54
N TYR A 69 -31.73 -1.66 23.19
CA TYR A 69 -31.28 -2.18 24.49
C TYR A 69 -32.09 -1.56 25.64
N SER A 70 -32.68 -2.42 26.48
CA SER A 70 -33.43 -1.98 27.66
C SER A 70 -32.50 -1.63 28.83
N LEU A 71 -32.28 -0.34 29.06
CA LEU A 71 -31.41 0.21 30.10
C LEU A 71 -32.15 1.28 30.91
N SER A 72 -31.76 1.45 32.17
CA SER A 72 -32.10 2.69 32.90
C SER A 72 -31.17 3.82 32.48
N THR A 73 -31.69 5.06 32.44
CA THR A 73 -30.90 6.24 32.08
C THR A 73 -30.62 7.06 33.34
N ASP A 74 -29.51 6.75 34.00
CA ASP A 74 -29.06 7.41 35.24
C ASP A 74 -27.77 8.21 35.07
N GLY A 75 -27.16 8.15 33.87
CA GLY A 75 -25.88 8.79 33.60
C GLY A 75 -24.70 8.12 34.30
N ILE A 76 -24.84 6.86 34.71
CA ILE A 76 -23.78 6.06 35.35
C ILE A 76 -23.51 4.81 34.50
N ASP A 77 -22.25 4.59 34.13
CA ASP A 77 -21.82 3.36 33.48
C ASP A 77 -21.62 2.27 34.54
N GLY A 78 -22.74 1.76 35.05
CA GLY A 78 -22.78 0.60 35.93
C GLY A 78 -22.76 -0.72 35.15
N PRO A 79 -22.80 -1.87 35.86
CA PRO A 79 -22.74 -3.19 35.23
C PRO A 79 -23.77 -3.44 34.12
N GLN A 80 -24.95 -2.81 34.20
CA GLN A 80 -25.98 -2.91 33.15
C GLN A 80 -25.57 -2.18 31.87
N THR A 81 -25.10 -0.94 31.98
CA THR A 81 -24.62 -0.13 30.84
C THR A 81 -23.43 -0.83 30.19
N THR A 82 -22.41 -1.20 30.97
CA THR A 82 -21.23 -1.92 30.48
C THR A 82 -21.61 -3.22 29.78
N GLY A 83 -22.50 -4.03 30.37
CA GLY A 83 -22.98 -5.27 29.75
C GLY A 83 -23.72 -5.06 28.42
N ALA A 84 -24.48 -3.97 28.31
CA ALA A 84 -25.14 -3.61 27.05
C ALA A 84 -24.16 -3.10 26.00
N VAL A 85 -23.11 -2.35 26.40
CA VAL A 85 -22.01 -1.96 25.50
C VAL A 85 -21.30 -3.21 24.94
N VAL A 86 -20.94 -4.17 25.80
CA VAL A 86 -20.34 -5.46 25.38
C VAL A 86 -21.24 -6.19 24.39
N SER A 87 -22.54 -6.26 24.68
CA SER A 87 -23.53 -6.92 23.82
C SER A 87 -23.69 -6.20 22.47
N PHE A 88 -23.68 -4.88 22.47
CA PHE A 88 -23.72 -4.05 21.28
C PHE A 88 -22.46 -4.23 20.44
N GLN A 89 -21.28 -4.13 21.04
CA GLN A 89 -20.00 -4.36 20.36
C GLN A 89 -19.97 -5.75 19.71
N SER A 90 -20.36 -6.79 20.44
CA SER A 90 -20.46 -8.15 19.91
C SER A 90 -21.40 -8.24 18.70
N ALA A 91 -22.57 -7.60 18.78
CA ALA A 91 -23.55 -7.59 17.69
C ALA A 91 -23.08 -6.78 16.46
N GLN A 92 -22.14 -5.85 16.63
CA GLN A 92 -21.56 -5.06 15.54
C GLN A 92 -20.21 -5.63 15.04
N GLY A 93 -19.74 -6.77 15.57
CA GLY A 93 -18.44 -7.34 15.23
C GLY A 93 -17.24 -6.52 15.74
N LEU A 94 -17.45 -5.69 16.76
CA LEU A 94 -16.41 -4.90 17.42
C LEU A 94 -15.80 -5.69 18.59
N GLN A 95 -14.63 -5.25 19.08
CA GLN A 95 -14.07 -5.76 20.34
C GLN A 95 -15.04 -5.50 21.49
N ALA A 96 -15.48 -6.57 22.16
CA ALA A 96 -16.48 -6.52 23.21
C ALA A 96 -15.85 -6.27 24.60
N ASP A 97 -15.16 -5.14 24.74
CA ASP A 97 -14.44 -4.74 25.95
C ASP A 97 -15.27 -3.91 26.95
N GLY A 98 -16.51 -3.54 26.57
CA GLY A 98 -17.40 -2.74 27.41
C GLY A 98 -17.02 -1.26 27.46
N VAL A 99 -16.12 -0.80 26.59
CA VAL A 99 -15.69 0.60 26.50
C VAL A 99 -16.22 1.24 25.21
N VAL A 100 -16.99 2.31 25.35
CA VAL A 100 -17.38 3.16 24.23
C VAL A 100 -16.22 4.10 23.88
N GLY A 101 -15.40 3.68 22.91
CA GLY A 101 -14.29 4.45 22.38
C GLY A 101 -14.42 4.77 20.88
N PRO A 102 -13.32 5.14 20.19
CA PRO A 102 -13.34 5.61 18.80
C PRO A 102 -13.99 4.68 17.78
N GLN A 103 -14.06 3.38 18.04
CA GLN A 103 -14.74 2.40 17.18
C GLN A 103 -16.22 2.23 17.56
N THR A 104 -16.52 2.23 18.86
CA THR A 104 -17.88 2.04 19.37
C THR A 104 -18.76 3.27 19.13
N TRP A 105 -18.22 4.49 19.29
CA TRP A 105 -18.98 5.73 19.12
C TRP A 105 -19.62 5.88 17.72
N PRO A 106 -18.87 5.85 16.61
CA PRO A 106 -19.46 5.94 15.27
C PRO A 106 -20.48 4.84 14.99
N ALA A 107 -20.19 3.62 15.47
CA ALA A 107 -21.08 2.48 15.31
C ALA A 107 -22.37 2.63 16.12
N LEU A 108 -22.32 3.24 17.31
CA LEU A 108 -23.45 3.39 18.23
C LEU A 108 -24.41 4.51 17.81
N ILE A 109 -23.89 5.56 17.19
CA ILE A 109 -24.66 6.76 16.83
C ILE A 109 -25.82 6.41 15.89
N VAL A 110 -27.00 6.92 16.24
CA VAL A 110 -28.17 6.94 15.35
C VAL A 110 -28.26 8.36 14.78
N THR A 111 -28.00 8.50 13.48
CA THR A 111 -28.08 9.80 12.80
C THR A 111 -29.50 10.34 12.88
N THR A 112 -29.64 11.57 13.38
CA THR A 112 -30.94 12.25 13.52
C THR A 112 -30.97 13.53 12.69
N SER A 113 -32.17 13.87 12.22
CA SER A 113 -32.44 15.09 11.46
C SER A 113 -33.86 15.57 11.75
N GLN A 114 -34.26 16.72 11.19
CA GLN A 114 -35.60 17.27 11.43
C GLN A 114 -36.70 16.25 11.10
N GLY A 115 -37.60 16.02 12.06
CA GLY A 115 -38.64 14.99 12.00
C GLY A 115 -38.28 13.66 12.67
N SER A 116 -37.01 13.42 13.03
CA SER A 116 -36.64 12.30 13.89
C SER A 116 -37.29 12.40 15.27
N THR A 117 -37.55 11.26 15.90
CA THR A 117 -38.10 11.17 17.26
C THR A 117 -37.42 10.07 18.08
N GLY A 118 -37.50 10.12 19.40
CA GLY A 118 -37.10 9.04 20.30
C GLY A 118 -35.80 9.29 21.06
N SER A 119 -35.20 8.24 21.62
CA SER A 119 -34.08 8.35 22.57
C SER A 119 -32.81 8.94 21.97
N ALA A 120 -32.52 8.71 20.69
CA ALA A 120 -31.40 9.37 20.02
C ALA A 120 -31.57 10.90 19.94
N VAL A 121 -32.81 11.39 19.82
CA VAL A 121 -33.12 12.82 19.84
C VAL A 121 -33.04 13.37 21.27
N LEU A 122 -33.48 12.61 22.28
CA LEU A 122 -33.28 12.97 23.69
C LEU A 122 -31.78 13.16 23.99
N ALA A 123 -30.93 12.23 23.53
CA ALA A 123 -29.48 12.32 23.69
C ALA A 123 -28.93 13.61 23.06
N LEU A 124 -29.34 13.90 21.82
CA LEU A 124 -28.90 15.10 21.11
C LEU A 124 -29.31 16.39 21.82
N GLN A 125 -30.58 16.50 22.23
CA GLN A 125 -31.10 17.69 22.93
C GLN A 125 -30.37 17.92 24.25
N ARG A 126 -30.06 16.86 25.01
CA ARG A 126 -29.24 16.94 26.21
C ARG A 126 -27.86 17.50 25.92
N GLN A 127 -27.16 16.95 24.93
CA GLN A 127 -25.82 17.45 24.61
C GLN A 127 -25.82 18.87 24.08
N LEU A 128 -26.76 19.24 23.22
CA LEU A 128 -26.87 20.63 22.77
C LEU A 128 -27.10 21.58 23.95
N ASN A 129 -27.91 21.19 24.94
CA ASN A 129 -28.11 21.99 26.15
C ASN A 129 -26.86 22.06 27.03
N ALA A 130 -26.09 20.96 27.15
CA ALA A 130 -24.78 20.97 27.82
C ALA A 130 -23.79 21.92 27.13
N HIS A 131 -23.95 22.12 25.82
CA HIS A 131 -23.22 23.10 25.00
C HIS A 131 -23.90 24.47 24.90
N GLY A 132 -24.84 24.78 25.79
CA GLY A 132 -25.43 26.12 25.94
C GLY A 132 -26.68 26.39 25.10
N ALA A 133 -27.25 25.39 24.43
CA ALA A 133 -28.59 25.52 23.87
C ALA A 133 -29.66 25.57 24.98
N SER A 134 -30.87 26.02 24.63
CA SER A 134 -32.02 26.09 25.55
C SER A 134 -33.22 25.37 24.95
N LEU A 135 -33.04 24.07 24.67
CA LEU A 135 -34.05 23.20 24.07
C LEU A 135 -34.87 22.49 25.16
N SER A 136 -36.14 22.25 24.86
CA SER A 136 -36.92 21.21 25.54
C SER A 136 -36.33 19.84 25.19
N VAL A 137 -36.11 18.98 26.19
CA VAL A 137 -35.66 17.59 26.00
C VAL A 137 -36.89 16.69 25.91
N ASP A 138 -37.59 16.76 24.79
CA ASP A 138 -38.88 16.09 24.53
C ASP A 138 -38.76 14.90 23.56
N GLY A 139 -37.57 14.67 23.02
CA GLY A 139 -37.32 13.59 22.06
C GLY A 139 -37.92 13.85 20.69
N GLN A 140 -38.29 15.10 20.37
CA GLN A 140 -38.79 15.51 19.06
C GLN A 140 -37.81 16.43 18.36
N PHE A 141 -37.32 16.02 17.19
CA PHE A 141 -36.39 16.83 16.41
C PHE A 141 -37.17 17.85 15.59
N GLY A 142 -37.68 18.88 16.27
CA GLY A 142 -38.41 19.98 15.66
C GLY A 142 -37.49 21.10 15.11
N PRO A 143 -38.07 22.19 14.59
CA PRO A 143 -37.33 23.32 14.03
C PRO A 143 -36.32 23.96 15.01
N ALA A 144 -36.63 23.98 16.31
CA ALA A 144 -35.72 24.50 17.33
C ALA A 144 -34.44 23.65 17.47
N THR A 145 -34.58 22.32 17.51
CA THR A 145 -33.45 21.38 17.53
C THR A 145 -32.62 21.52 16.24
N ALA A 146 -33.26 21.65 15.08
CA ALA A 146 -32.57 21.85 13.80
C ALA A 146 -31.74 23.14 13.78
N ALA A 147 -32.30 24.25 14.30
CA ALA A 147 -31.57 25.50 14.42
C ALA A 147 -30.38 25.37 15.38
N ALA A 148 -30.55 24.69 16.51
CA ALA A 148 -29.47 24.46 17.48
C ALA A 148 -28.34 23.61 16.90
N VAL A 149 -28.64 22.53 16.16
CA VAL A 149 -27.63 21.71 15.48
C VAL A 149 -26.83 22.55 14.48
N LYS A 150 -27.49 23.32 13.63
CA LYS A 150 -26.80 24.19 12.66
C LYS A 150 -25.92 25.23 13.33
N SER A 151 -26.40 25.82 14.43
CA SER A 151 -25.63 26.78 15.22
C SER A 151 -24.40 26.14 15.85
N PHE A 152 -24.55 24.95 16.43
CA PHE A 152 -23.45 24.18 17.01
C PHE A 152 -22.41 23.80 15.95
N GLN A 153 -22.85 23.23 14.82
CA GLN A 153 -22.00 22.89 13.69
C GLN A 153 -21.20 24.11 13.20
N SER A 154 -21.88 25.25 13.03
CA SER A 154 -21.23 26.49 12.58
C SER A 154 -20.16 26.98 13.56
N SER A 155 -20.44 26.95 14.87
CA SER A 155 -19.48 27.39 15.90
C SER A 155 -18.30 26.43 16.09
N HIS A 156 -18.43 25.19 15.60
CA HIS A 156 -17.42 24.13 15.70
C HIS A 156 -16.71 23.88 14.36
N GLY A 157 -16.94 24.72 13.34
CA GLY A 157 -16.28 24.63 12.04
C GLY A 157 -16.74 23.45 11.18
N LEU A 158 -17.93 22.91 11.45
CA LEU A 158 -18.55 21.83 10.69
C LEU A 158 -19.51 22.39 9.61
N SER A 159 -19.87 21.56 8.64
CA SER A 159 -20.96 21.87 7.71
C SER A 159 -22.28 22.03 8.47
N ALA A 160 -22.94 23.18 8.32
CA ALA A 160 -24.19 23.51 9.02
C ALA A 160 -25.43 22.92 8.33
N ASP A 161 -25.42 21.62 8.07
CA ASP A 161 -26.49 20.90 7.37
C ASP A 161 -27.72 20.61 8.24
N GLY A 162 -27.60 20.72 9.58
CA GLY A 162 -28.67 20.43 10.52
C GLY A 162 -28.88 18.94 10.79
N VAL A 163 -27.94 18.09 10.39
CA VAL A 163 -27.96 16.64 10.63
C VAL A 163 -26.98 16.28 11.75
N ALA A 164 -27.47 15.60 12.77
CA ALA A 164 -26.64 15.13 13.88
C ALA A 164 -26.13 13.70 13.61
N GLY A 165 -25.13 13.59 12.75
CA GLY A 165 -24.38 12.36 12.46
C GLY A 165 -23.05 12.25 13.22
N PRO A 166 -22.19 11.27 12.91
CA PRO A 166 -20.95 11.02 13.63
C PRO A 166 -20.01 12.22 13.81
N GLN A 167 -19.91 13.10 12.82
CA GLN A 167 -19.07 14.31 12.92
C GLN A 167 -19.61 15.30 13.95
N THR A 168 -20.92 15.59 13.91
CA THR A 168 -21.60 16.45 14.89
C THR A 168 -21.46 15.85 16.29
N TRP A 169 -21.67 14.54 16.42
CA TRP A 169 -21.52 13.84 17.69
C TRP A 169 -20.08 13.85 18.22
N ASN A 170 -19.07 13.67 17.37
CA ASN A 170 -17.67 13.76 17.80
C ASN A 170 -17.37 15.15 18.36
N ALA A 171 -17.91 16.21 17.76
CA ALA A 171 -17.78 17.55 18.30
C ALA A 171 -18.58 17.76 19.61
N LEU A 172 -19.72 17.08 19.79
CA LEU A 172 -20.56 17.18 20.99
C LEU A 172 -19.96 16.45 22.21
N VAL A 173 -19.40 15.26 22.04
CA VAL A 173 -18.87 14.45 23.17
C VAL A 173 -17.34 14.45 23.22
N GLY A 174 -16.69 14.75 22.10
CA GLY A 174 -15.23 14.75 22.01
C GLY A 174 -14.62 16.01 22.60
N SER A 175 -13.38 15.87 23.06
CA SER A 175 -12.55 17.01 23.43
C SER A 175 -11.80 17.51 22.20
N LYS A 176 -11.69 18.83 22.02
CA LYS A 176 -10.76 19.40 21.02
C LYS A 176 -9.37 18.88 21.35
N SER A 177 -8.86 17.99 20.51
CA SER A 177 -7.49 17.51 20.64
C SER A 177 -6.54 18.68 20.45
N SER A 178 -5.68 18.94 21.42
CA SER A 178 -4.51 19.82 21.23
C SER A 178 -3.46 19.17 20.32
N GLN A 179 -3.63 17.90 19.96
CA GLN A 179 -2.80 17.14 19.04
C GLN A 179 -3.58 16.95 17.72
N ALA A 180 -3.47 17.91 16.80
CA ALA A 180 -3.90 17.67 15.43
C ALA A 180 -2.97 16.62 14.83
N TYR A 181 -3.48 15.40 14.64
CA TYR A 181 -2.74 14.38 13.91
C TYR A 181 -2.57 14.84 12.45
N SER A 182 -1.32 14.91 12.00
CA SER A 182 -0.99 15.22 10.61
C SER A 182 -1.17 13.97 9.77
N TRP A 183 -2.25 13.93 8.99
CA TRP A 183 -2.52 12.83 8.07
C TRP A 183 -2.13 13.22 6.65
N PRO A 184 -1.39 12.38 5.91
CA PRO A 184 -1.05 12.66 4.51
C PRO A 184 -2.26 12.46 3.60
N ASP A 185 -2.33 13.24 2.53
CA ASP A 185 -3.23 12.98 1.41
C ASP A 185 -2.59 11.97 0.47
N ILE A 186 -3.21 10.80 0.33
CA ILE A 186 -2.72 9.73 -0.55
C ILE A 186 -3.81 9.38 -1.56
N GLY A 187 -3.50 9.58 -2.83
CA GLY A 187 -4.43 9.35 -3.94
C GLY A 187 -3.75 8.65 -5.11
N GLN A 188 -4.45 8.65 -6.24
CA GLN A 188 -4.04 7.91 -7.43
C GLN A 188 -2.62 8.29 -7.91
N GLY A 189 -1.81 7.27 -8.20
CA GLY A 189 -0.41 7.41 -8.59
C GLY A 189 0.60 7.37 -7.43
N ALA A 190 0.15 7.41 -6.18
CA ALA A 190 1.01 7.13 -5.04
C ALA A 190 1.43 5.64 -5.02
N THR A 191 2.62 5.36 -4.47
CA THR A 191 3.12 4.01 -4.26
C THR A 191 3.79 3.86 -2.88
N GLY A 192 4.01 2.61 -2.43
CA GLY A 192 4.82 2.30 -1.24
C GLY A 192 4.01 1.89 0.01
N GLU A 193 4.66 1.90 1.17
CA GLU A 193 4.13 1.29 2.42
C GLU A 193 2.81 1.91 2.90
N ASN A 194 2.61 3.21 2.66
CA ASN A 194 1.34 3.85 2.98
C ASN A 194 0.20 3.32 2.09
N VAL A 195 0.47 3.02 0.83
CA VAL A 195 -0.53 2.45 -0.08
C VAL A 195 -0.85 1.01 0.31
N TYR A 196 0.16 0.21 0.66
CA TYR A 196 -0.07 -1.11 1.26
C TYR A 196 -0.94 -1.04 2.51
N SER A 197 -0.67 -0.07 3.39
CA SER A 197 -1.46 0.16 4.60
C SER A 197 -2.92 0.46 4.26
N ILE A 198 -3.16 1.32 3.26
CA ILE A 198 -4.51 1.64 2.79
C ILE A 198 -5.21 0.41 2.24
N GLN A 199 -4.55 -0.34 1.35
CA GLN A 199 -5.14 -1.50 0.70
C GLN A 199 -5.49 -2.61 1.73
N LEU A 200 -4.59 -2.88 2.68
CA LEU A 200 -4.81 -3.85 3.75
C LEU A 200 -5.88 -3.41 4.76
N MET A 201 -5.99 -2.10 5.05
CA MET A 201 -7.06 -1.56 5.88
C MET A 201 -8.41 -1.64 5.15
N LEU A 202 -8.47 -1.29 3.86
CA LEU A 202 -9.67 -1.49 3.04
C LEU A 202 -10.09 -2.97 3.00
N GLN A 203 -9.12 -3.89 2.89
CA GLN A 203 -9.38 -5.32 3.01
C GLN A 203 -9.92 -5.70 4.40
N ALA A 204 -9.44 -5.07 5.48
CA ALA A 204 -9.96 -5.29 6.84
C ALA A 204 -11.43 -4.84 6.98
N HIS A 205 -11.84 -3.84 6.19
CA HIS A 205 -13.23 -3.39 6.05
C HIS A 205 -14.05 -4.23 5.05
N GLY A 206 -13.50 -5.34 4.54
CA GLY A 206 -14.20 -6.30 3.68
C GLY A 206 -14.16 -5.99 2.19
N TYR A 207 -13.38 -5.00 1.75
CA TYR A 207 -13.22 -4.72 0.32
C TYR A 207 -12.23 -5.68 -0.34
N SER A 208 -12.54 -6.11 -1.57
CA SER A 208 -11.63 -6.92 -2.38
C SER A 208 -10.88 -6.03 -3.37
N LEU A 209 -9.56 -6.02 -3.28
CA LEU A 209 -8.65 -5.26 -4.14
C LEU A 209 -7.25 -5.90 -4.13
N PRO A 210 -6.44 -5.68 -5.18
CA PRO A 210 -5.03 -6.03 -5.18
C PRO A 210 -4.28 -5.34 -4.04
N ILE A 211 -3.35 -6.07 -3.42
CA ILE A 211 -2.42 -5.56 -2.40
C ILE A 211 -1.04 -5.47 -3.05
N ASP A 212 -0.86 -4.45 -3.89
CA ASP A 212 0.32 -4.26 -4.75
C ASP A 212 1.16 -3.03 -4.35
N GLY A 213 0.69 -2.25 -3.37
CA GLY A 213 1.35 -1.02 -2.96
C GLY A 213 1.30 0.10 -3.99
N SER A 214 0.46 -0.03 -5.02
CA SER A 214 0.20 0.98 -6.05
C SER A 214 -1.21 1.52 -5.92
N PHE A 215 -1.34 2.85 -5.80
CA PHE A 215 -2.64 3.48 -5.68
C PHE A 215 -3.20 3.67 -7.09
N GLY A 216 -3.60 2.55 -7.70
CA GLY A 216 -4.17 2.51 -9.04
C GLY A 216 -5.66 2.89 -9.08
N PRO A 217 -6.28 2.82 -10.27
CA PRO A 217 -7.70 3.11 -10.44
C PRO A 217 -8.62 2.26 -9.56
N GLN A 218 -8.27 0.99 -9.34
CA GLN A 218 -9.05 0.10 -8.47
C GLN A 218 -9.03 0.58 -7.02
N THR A 219 -7.85 0.88 -6.46
CA THR A 219 -7.72 1.41 -5.10
C THR A 219 -8.45 2.74 -4.93
N ALA A 220 -8.38 3.64 -5.92
CA ALA A 220 -9.13 4.90 -5.91
C ALA A 220 -10.65 4.70 -5.92
N SER A 221 -11.15 3.77 -6.74
CA SER A 221 -12.57 3.45 -6.76
C SER A 221 -13.05 2.83 -5.44
N THR A 222 -12.22 1.99 -4.81
CA THR A 222 -12.52 1.37 -3.52
C THR A 222 -12.47 2.41 -2.39
N ALA A 223 -11.49 3.31 -2.39
CA ALA A 223 -11.42 4.41 -1.42
C ALA A 223 -12.67 5.31 -1.51
N LYS A 224 -13.13 5.62 -2.73
CA LYS A 224 -14.37 6.36 -2.96
C LYS A 224 -15.62 5.62 -2.46
N ALA A 225 -15.67 4.30 -2.65
CA ALA A 225 -16.75 3.46 -2.13
C ALA A 225 -16.77 3.44 -0.60
N PHE A 226 -15.59 3.27 0.02
CA PHE A 226 -15.41 3.35 1.47
C PHE A 226 -15.88 4.71 2.02
N GLN A 227 -15.39 5.81 1.45
CA GLN A 227 -15.80 7.16 1.84
C GLN A 227 -17.32 7.32 1.77
N SER A 228 -17.95 6.86 0.68
CA SER A 228 -19.41 6.93 0.51
C SER A 228 -20.16 6.11 1.57
N ALA A 229 -19.70 4.89 1.86
CA ALA A 229 -20.28 4.02 2.88
C ALA A 229 -20.18 4.60 4.30
N HIS A 230 -19.18 5.44 4.55
CA HIS A 230 -18.92 6.06 5.85
C HIS A 230 -19.34 7.54 5.94
N GLY A 231 -20.08 8.06 4.95
CA GLY A 231 -20.60 9.44 4.96
C GLY A 231 -19.53 10.52 4.81
N LEU A 232 -18.39 10.19 4.19
CA LEU A 232 -17.29 11.11 3.90
C LEU A 232 -17.41 11.70 2.49
N GLY A 233 -16.67 12.79 2.23
CA GLY A 233 -16.49 13.29 0.87
C GLY A 233 -15.85 12.21 -0.01
N ALA A 234 -16.60 11.74 -1.01
CA ALA A 234 -16.19 10.62 -1.87
C ALA A 234 -15.30 11.11 -3.03
N ASP A 235 -14.09 11.56 -2.74
CA ASP A 235 -13.12 12.06 -3.71
C ASP A 235 -12.11 10.98 -4.17
N GLY A 236 -12.03 9.85 -3.48
CA GLY A 236 -11.07 8.77 -3.73
C GLY A 236 -9.67 9.02 -3.17
N ILE A 237 -9.47 10.08 -2.38
CA ILE A 237 -8.20 10.43 -1.72
C ILE A 237 -8.28 10.01 -0.25
N VAL A 238 -7.34 9.20 0.21
CA VAL A 238 -7.22 8.87 1.64
C VAL A 238 -6.46 9.99 2.33
N GLY A 239 -7.22 10.98 2.84
CA GLY A 239 -6.70 12.16 3.52
C GLY A 239 -7.15 12.27 4.98
N PRO A 240 -6.99 13.45 5.63
CA PRO A 240 -7.32 13.68 7.05
C PRO A 240 -8.74 13.32 7.49
N GLN A 241 -9.70 13.29 6.57
CA GLN A 241 -11.07 12.86 6.84
C GLN A 241 -11.27 11.35 6.72
N THR A 242 -10.46 10.68 5.88
CA THR A 242 -10.59 9.25 5.59
C THR A 242 -9.74 8.41 6.52
N TRP A 243 -8.50 8.81 6.79
CA TRP A 243 -7.59 8.05 7.67
C TRP A 243 -8.21 7.67 9.03
N PRO A 244 -8.77 8.60 9.82
CA PRO A 244 -9.29 8.25 11.14
C PRO A 244 -10.43 7.22 11.10
N VAL A 245 -11.15 7.14 9.99
CA VAL A 245 -12.24 6.18 9.77
C VAL A 245 -11.72 4.86 9.19
N LEU A 246 -10.67 4.93 8.37
CA LEU A 246 -10.04 3.78 7.73
C LEU A 246 -9.23 2.93 8.72
N ILE A 247 -8.60 3.55 9.73
CA ILE A 247 -7.77 2.82 10.70
C ILE A 247 -8.61 1.81 11.49
N VAL A 248 -8.24 0.54 11.36
CA VAL A 248 -8.67 -0.53 12.27
C VAL A 248 -7.67 -0.58 13.43
N THR A 249 -8.12 -0.22 14.64
CA THR A 249 -7.31 -0.34 15.85
C THR A 249 -7.01 -1.81 16.13
N THR A 250 -5.73 -2.12 16.32
CA THR A 250 -5.29 -3.48 16.68
C THR A 250 -4.49 -3.47 17.98
N SER A 251 -4.62 -4.53 18.76
CA SER A 251 -3.88 -4.74 20.02
C SER A 251 -3.47 -6.21 20.15
N GLN A 252 -2.82 -6.57 21.24
CA GLN A 252 -2.45 -7.97 21.51
C GLN A 252 -3.66 -8.91 21.34
N GLY A 253 -3.49 -9.97 20.56
CA GLY A 253 -4.53 -10.93 20.21
C GLY A 253 -5.31 -10.62 18.92
N SER A 254 -5.22 -9.39 18.37
CA SER A 254 -5.78 -9.08 17.06
C SER A 254 -5.14 -9.93 15.95
N THR A 255 -5.90 -10.23 14.91
CA THR A 255 -5.40 -10.92 13.71
C THR A 255 -5.95 -10.30 12.42
N GLY A 256 -5.34 -10.61 11.27
CA GLY A 256 -5.86 -10.25 9.95
C GLY A 256 -5.10 -9.11 9.25
N SER A 257 -5.69 -8.56 8.20
CA SER A 257 -5.02 -7.63 7.29
C SER A 257 -4.63 -6.30 7.95
N ALA A 258 -5.37 -5.82 8.94
CA ALA A 258 -4.98 -4.64 9.72
C ALA A 258 -3.68 -4.88 10.52
N VAL A 259 -3.47 -6.10 11.02
CA VAL A 259 -2.22 -6.48 11.71
C VAL A 259 -1.08 -6.62 10.71
N LEU A 260 -1.33 -7.17 9.51
CA LEU A 260 -0.35 -7.19 8.43
C LEU A 260 0.10 -5.77 8.08
N ALA A 261 -0.84 -4.82 7.97
CA ALA A 261 -0.53 -3.42 7.70
C ALA A 261 0.38 -2.82 8.78
N LEU A 262 0.05 -3.07 10.06
CA LEU A 262 0.84 -2.60 11.20
C LEU A 262 2.26 -3.18 11.20
N GLN A 263 2.39 -4.51 11.05
CA GLN A 263 3.69 -5.18 11.08
C GLN A 263 4.60 -4.67 9.94
N ARG A 264 4.04 -4.46 8.75
CA ARG A 264 4.76 -3.85 7.62
C ARG A 264 5.23 -2.44 7.94
N GLN A 265 4.37 -1.59 8.49
CA GLN A 265 4.74 -0.23 8.86
C GLN A 265 5.80 -0.19 9.96
N LEU A 266 5.63 -0.96 11.03
CA LEU A 266 6.64 -1.03 12.09
C LEU A 266 8.00 -1.50 11.55
N ASN A 267 8.02 -2.47 10.63
CA ASN A 267 9.27 -2.91 9.98
C ASN A 267 9.87 -1.83 9.08
N ALA A 268 9.05 -1.06 8.35
CA ALA A 268 9.51 0.11 7.61
C ALA A 268 10.13 1.18 8.53
N HIS A 269 9.78 1.15 9.82
CA HIS A 269 10.33 1.99 10.88
C HIS A 269 11.37 1.28 11.76
N GLY A 270 12.01 0.23 11.24
CA GLY A 270 13.16 -0.42 11.87
C GLY A 270 12.81 -1.50 12.88
N ALA A 271 11.55 -1.92 12.99
CA ALA A 271 11.22 -3.16 13.68
C ALA A 271 11.67 -4.38 12.85
N SER A 272 11.80 -5.54 13.51
CA SER A 272 12.19 -6.80 12.86
C SER A 272 11.15 -7.88 13.15
N LEU A 273 9.89 -7.56 12.88
CA LEU A 273 8.74 -8.43 13.08
C LEU A 273 8.57 -9.41 11.92
N SER A 274 8.05 -10.60 12.26
CA SER A 274 7.35 -11.42 11.27
C SER A 274 6.08 -10.70 10.82
N VAL A 275 5.80 -10.72 9.52
CA VAL A 275 4.56 -10.18 8.94
C VAL A 275 3.60 -11.34 8.72
N ASP A 276 3.00 -11.81 9.80
CA ASP A 276 2.14 -13.01 9.85
C ASP A 276 0.67 -12.69 10.11
N GLY A 277 0.34 -11.41 10.32
CA GLY A 277 -1.01 -10.97 10.60
C GLY A 277 -1.49 -11.37 11.99
N GLN A 278 -0.59 -11.74 12.91
CA GLN A 278 -0.90 -12.05 14.30
C GLN A 278 -0.26 -11.02 15.24
N PHE A 279 -1.10 -10.34 16.03
CA PHE A 279 -0.61 -9.36 16.99
C PHE A 279 -0.21 -10.08 18.28
N GLY A 280 0.96 -10.72 18.25
CA GLY A 280 1.58 -11.36 19.41
C GLY A 280 2.40 -10.39 20.28
N SER A 281 3.12 -10.96 21.27
CA SER A 281 3.96 -10.19 22.20
C SER A 281 5.11 -9.44 21.51
N ALA A 282 5.64 -9.97 20.41
CA ALA A 282 6.66 -9.30 19.60
C ALA A 282 6.10 -8.02 18.95
N THR A 283 4.91 -8.11 18.34
CA THR A 283 4.21 -6.96 17.75
C THR A 283 3.88 -5.91 18.81
N GLU A 284 3.38 -6.34 19.98
CA GLU A 284 3.11 -5.43 21.11
C GLU A 284 4.37 -4.69 21.59
N THR A 285 5.48 -5.42 21.71
CA THR A 285 6.77 -4.84 22.09
C THR A 285 7.22 -3.81 21.05
N ALA A 286 7.09 -4.11 19.76
CA ALA A 286 7.44 -3.18 18.69
C ALA A 286 6.54 -1.93 18.68
N VAL A 287 5.24 -2.07 18.93
CA VAL A 287 4.31 -0.94 19.09
C VAL A 287 4.76 -0.04 20.25
N LYS A 288 5.00 -0.63 21.44
CA LYS A 288 5.45 0.12 22.62
C LYS A 288 6.81 0.83 22.38
N ASN A 289 7.74 0.16 21.70
CA ASN A 289 9.04 0.72 21.35
C ASN A 289 8.90 1.90 20.38
N TYR A 290 8.08 1.76 19.34
CA TYR A 290 7.83 2.85 18.39
C TYR A 290 7.10 4.02 19.07
N GLN A 291 6.08 3.75 19.87
CA GLN A 291 5.39 4.78 20.66
C GLN A 291 6.38 5.55 21.54
N SER A 292 7.28 4.83 22.23
CA SER A 292 8.31 5.45 23.06
C SER A 292 9.28 6.31 22.23
N SER A 293 9.73 5.82 21.07
CA SER A 293 10.69 6.55 20.22
C SER A 293 10.10 7.83 19.63
N GLN A 294 8.81 7.80 19.31
CA GLN A 294 8.06 8.94 18.77
C GLN A 294 7.42 9.83 19.85
N LYS A 295 7.69 9.57 21.14
CA LYS A 295 7.12 10.30 22.29
C LYS A 295 5.57 10.31 22.28
N LEU A 296 4.98 9.20 21.87
CA LEU A 296 3.55 8.95 21.90
C LEU A 296 3.14 8.32 23.25
N SER A 297 1.83 8.18 23.47
CA SER A 297 1.33 7.36 24.58
C SER A 297 1.77 5.92 24.39
N VAL A 298 2.36 5.32 25.43
CA VAL A 298 2.89 3.95 25.38
C VAL A 298 1.84 2.99 25.94
N ASP A 299 0.78 2.77 25.18
CA ASP A 299 -0.35 1.91 25.56
C ASP A 299 -0.29 0.51 24.92
N GLY A 300 0.62 0.28 23.97
CA GLY A 300 0.70 -0.98 23.23
C GLY A 300 -0.44 -1.22 22.23
N VAL A 301 -1.27 -0.21 22.00
CA VAL A 301 -2.41 -0.26 21.08
C VAL A 301 -2.06 0.50 19.79
N ALA A 302 -2.28 -0.15 18.65
CA ALA A 302 -2.08 0.47 17.36
C ALA A 302 -3.35 1.17 16.86
N GLY A 303 -3.69 2.31 17.47
CA GLY A 303 -4.80 3.18 17.09
C GLY A 303 -4.37 4.42 16.29
N PRO A 304 -5.28 5.39 16.08
CA PRO A 304 -5.02 6.59 15.26
C PRO A 304 -3.76 7.38 15.65
N GLN A 305 -3.37 7.38 16.93
CA GLN A 305 -2.16 8.07 17.40
C GLN A 305 -0.89 7.53 16.73
N ILE A 306 -0.62 6.23 16.86
CA ILE A 306 0.58 5.64 16.26
C ILE A 306 0.49 5.64 14.74
N TRP A 307 -0.70 5.38 14.19
CA TRP A 307 -0.91 5.35 12.75
C TRP A 307 -0.62 6.69 12.11
N SER A 308 -1.05 7.81 12.71
CA SER A 308 -0.74 9.15 12.19
C SER A 308 0.76 9.42 12.12
N SER A 309 1.53 8.90 13.07
CA SER A 309 2.99 8.98 13.06
C SER A 309 3.57 8.06 11.98
N LEU A 310 3.18 6.78 11.97
CA LEU A 310 3.70 5.77 11.03
C LEU A 310 3.53 6.17 9.56
N VAL A 311 2.40 6.78 9.20
CA VAL A 311 2.12 7.16 7.81
C VAL A 311 2.66 8.53 7.42
N SER A 312 3.02 9.39 8.39
CA SER A 312 3.55 10.73 8.12
C SER A 312 5.08 10.79 8.10
N THR A 313 5.76 9.80 8.69
CA THR A 313 7.21 9.67 8.63
C THR A 313 7.61 8.72 7.51
N ALA A 314 8.57 9.13 6.67
CA ALA A 314 9.15 8.21 5.68
C ALA A 314 9.89 7.09 6.41
N GLY A 315 9.69 5.84 5.98
CA GLY A 315 10.39 4.67 6.52
C GLY A 315 11.91 4.80 6.33
N SER A 316 12.67 4.07 7.14
CA SER A 316 14.12 4.02 7.00
C SER A 316 14.50 3.22 5.74
N PRO A 317 15.47 3.70 4.93
CA PRO A 317 16.01 2.86 3.87
C PRO A 317 16.62 1.59 4.49
N PRO A 318 16.61 0.45 3.76
CA PRO A 318 17.16 -0.79 4.27
C PRO A 318 18.62 -0.63 4.68
N PRO A 319 19.08 -1.35 5.72
CA PRO A 319 20.48 -1.40 6.06
C PRO A 319 21.32 -1.89 4.86
N PRO A 320 22.60 -1.52 4.77
CA PRO A 320 23.46 -1.98 3.68
C PRO A 320 23.65 -3.51 3.69
N PRO A 321 24.01 -4.11 2.53
CA PRO A 321 24.30 -5.53 2.39
C PRO A 321 25.20 -6.09 3.49
N PRO A 322 25.11 -7.40 3.79
CA PRO A 322 26.20 -8.08 4.49
C PRO A 322 27.52 -7.92 3.71
N PRO A 323 28.69 -7.96 4.38
CA PRO A 323 30.00 -7.79 3.73
C PRO A 323 30.19 -8.68 2.50
N PRO A 324 30.97 -8.28 1.49
CA PRO A 324 31.19 -9.10 0.29
C PRO A 324 31.67 -10.52 0.66
N PRO A 325 31.15 -11.57 0.00
CA PRO A 325 31.63 -12.92 0.24
C PRO A 325 33.09 -13.06 -0.27
N PRO A 326 33.86 -14.03 0.25
CA PRO A 326 35.20 -14.29 -0.25
C PRO A 326 35.21 -14.52 -1.78
N PRO A 327 36.20 -13.99 -2.51
CA PRO A 327 36.29 -14.19 -3.96
C PRO A 327 36.40 -15.66 -4.35
N GLY A 328 35.74 -16.04 -5.44
CA GLY A 328 35.84 -17.39 -6.03
C GLY A 328 34.98 -18.46 -5.37
N GLN A 329 34.04 -18.08 -4.51
CA GLN A 329 33.04 -18.98 -3.94
C GLN A 329 31.82 -19.07 -4.85
N VAL A 330 31.12 -20.20 -4.76
CA VAL A 330 29.74 -20.34 -5.22
C VAL A 330 28.87 -20.25 -3.98
N LEU A 331 27.86 -19.40 -4.02
CA LEU A 331 26.89 -19.26 -2.95
C LEU A 331 25.64 -20.04 -3.33
N TRP A 332 25.05 -20.73 -2.36
CA TRP A 332 23.75 -21.35 -2.51
C TRP A 332 22.64 -20.39 -2.07
N GLY A 333 21.53 -20.38 -2.81
CA GLY A 333 20.39 -19.52 -2.53
C GLY A 333 19.11 -20.03 -3.14
N VAL A 334 18.09 -19.19 -3.06
CA VAL A 334 16.76 -19.45 -3.60
C VAL A 334 16.22 -18.18 -4.23
N ASP A 335 15.30 -18.27 -5.17
CA ASP A 335 14.44 -17.16 -5.53
C ASP A 335 12.98 -17.51 -5.26
N THR A 336 12.16 -16.48 -5.08
CA THR A 336 10.75 -16.67 -4.72
C THR A 336 9.89 -15.49 -5.14
N THR A 337 8.67 -15.81 -5.56
CA THR A 337 7.57 -14.85 -5.71
C THR A 337 6.83 -14.58 -4.40
N SER A 338 7.06 -15.41 -3.36
CA SER A 338 6.50 -15.21 -2.02
C SER A 338 7.23 -14.11 -1.24
N PHE A 339 6.50 -13.49 -0.32
CA PHE A 339 7.07 -12.57 0.65
C PHE A 339 7.95 -13.33 1.66
N VAL A 340 9.17 -12.86 1.88
CA VAL A 340 10.15 -13.51 2.77
C VAL A 340 9.88 -13.13 4.22
N THR A 341 9.27 -14.06 4.95
CA THR A 341 9.01 -13.96 6.39
C THR A 341 9.96 -14.83 7.22
N ALA A 342 9.89 -14.72 8.54
CA ALA A 342 10.60 -15.62 9.45
C ALA A 342 10.13 -17.07 9.35
N SER A 343 8.83 -17.30 9.14
CA SER A 343 8.28 -18.63 8.90
C SER A 343 8.75 -19.20 7.58
N PHE A 344 8.78 -18.40 6.51
CA PHE A 344 9.34 -18.78 5.22
C PHE A 344 10.79 -19.22 5.35
N LEU A 345 11.66 -18.39 5.97
CA LEU A 345 13.07 -18.75 6.14
C LEU A 345 13.28 -19.99 7.02
N SER A 346 12.41 -20.19 8.01
CA SER A 346 12.44 -21.39 8.84
C SER A 346 12.03 -22.63 8.04
N GLU A 347 11.03 -22.51 7.16
CA GLU A 347 10.59 -23.58 6.29
C GLU A 347 11.64 -23.94 5.23
N VAL A 348 12.28 -22.93 4.62
CA VAL A 348 13.43 -23.13 3.72
C VAL A 348 14.59 -23.78 4.49
N GLY A 349 14.93 -23.28 5.68
CA GLY A 349 15.99 -23.82 6.53
C GLY A 349 15.78 -25.28 6.93
N ASN A 350 14.55 -25.65 7.27
CA ASN A 350 14.22 -27.01 7.70
C ASN A 350 14.20 -28.02 6.56
N ASN A 351 13.88 -27.59 5.33
CA ASN A 351 13.68 -28.49 4.20
C ASN A 351 14.82 -28.48 3.18
N PHE A 352 15.57 -27.38 3.07
CA PHE A 352 16.56 -27.17 2.00
C PHE A 352 17.92 -26.73 2.51
N GLY A 353 18.00 -25.72 3.37
CA GLY A 353 19.29 -25.16 3.81
C GLY A 353 19.19 -23.68 4.14
N THR A 354 20.32 -23.06 4.45
CA THR A 354 20.33 -21.63 4.81
C THR A 354 20.77 -20.80 3.60
N PRO A 355 19.84 -20.09 2.92
CA PRO A 355 20.20 -19.36 1.71
C PRO A 355 21.16 -18.22 2.03
N GLN A 356 22.24 -18.11 1.25
CA GLN A 356 23.22 -17.02 1.36
C GLN A 356 22.79 -15.79 0.56
N PHE A 357 21.87 -15.99 -0.39
CA PHE A 357 21.16 -14.95 -1.11
C PHE A 357 19.72 -15.38 -1.40
N ILE A 358 18.83 -14.39 -1.62
CA ILE A 358 17.48 -14.63 -2.11
C ILE A 358 17.20 -13.74 -3.33
N GLY A 359 16.77 -14.35 -4.43
CA GLY A 359 16.20 -13.64 -5.58
C GLY A 359 14.82 -13.09 -5.23
N ARG A 360 14.68 -11.77 -5.35
CA ARG A 360 13.42 -11.08 -5.06
C ARG A 360 13.09 -10.05 -6.10
N TYR A 361 11.81 -10.03 -6.44
CA TYR A 361 11.29 -9.18 -7.47
C TYR A 361 11.08 -7.76 -6.95
N ILE A 362 11.67 -6.76 -7.61
CA ILE A 362 11.51 -5.34 -7.30
C ILE A 362 10.28 -4.71 -7.97
N ASP A 363 9.59 -5.50 -8.79
CA ASP A 363 8.31 -5.19 -9.43
C ASP A 363 7.41 -6.41 -9.40
N ALA A 364 6.10 -6.25 -9.53
CA ALA A 364 5.21 -7.39 -9.64
C ALA A 364 3.88 -7.05 -10.32
N ILE A 365 3.35 -8.03 -11.05
CA ILE A 365 2.03 -7.96 -11.69
C ILE A 365 1.03 -8.93 -11.02
N SER A 366 1.51 -10.08 -10.52
CA SER A 366 0.69 -11.19 -10.01
C SER A 366 1.07 -11.68 -8.60
N PHE A 367 2.06 -11.05 -7.97
CA PHE A 367 2.54 -11.37 -6.61
C PHE A 367 3.00 -10.10 -5.89
N SER A 368 3.45 -10.22 -4.64
CA SER A 368 3.90 -9.06 -3.85
C SER A 368 5.37 -8.72 -4.19
N PRO A 369 5.65 -7.53 -4.74
CA PRO A 369 7.02 -7.09 -4.96
C PRO A 369 7.71 -6.89 -3.60
N MET A 370 9.04 -6.97 -3.63
CA MET A 370 9.86 -6.79 -2.46
C MET A 370 9.76 -5.38 -1.91
N THR A 371 9.72 -5.29 -0.59
CA THR A 371 9.58 -4.02 0.13
C THR A 371 10.89 -3.66 0.82
N ALA A 372 11.06 -2.39 1.19
CA ALA A 372 12.21 -1.97 2.00
C ALA A 372 12.23 -2.68 3.37
N SER A 373 11.05 -2.95 3.94
CA SER A 373 10.88 -3.70 5.18
C SER A 373 11.28 -5.17 5.03
N GLU A 374 10.92 -5.81 3.92
CA GLU A 374 11.35 -7.16 3.57
C GLU A 374 12.86 -7.23 3.32
N ALA A 375 13.41 -6.29 2.55
CA ALA A 375 14.84 -6.21 2.30
C ALA A 375 15.62 -6.06 3.61
N SER A 376 15.15 -5.18 4.51
CA SER A 376 15.74 -5.01 5.85
C SER A 376 15.71 -6.30 6.65
N PHE A 377 14.60 -7.04 6.59
CA PHE A 377 14.48 -8.33 7.24
C PHE A 377 15.47 -9.35 6.66
N ILE A 378 15.58 -9.47 5.34
CA ILE A 378 16.52 -10.38 4.65
C ILE A 378 17.97 -10.04 5.05
N HIS A 379 18.36 -8.77 4.97
CA HIS A 379 19.69 -8.31 5.38
C HIS A 379 19.97 -8.53 6.87
N SER A 380 18.97 -8.40 7.74
CA SER A 380 19.11 -8.70 9.19
C SER A 380 19.46 -10.15 9.48
N LYS A 381 19.20 -11.07 8.52
CA LYS A 381 19.60 -12.48 8.59
C LYS A 381 20.97 -12.75 7.97
N GLY A 382 21.67 -11.72 7.50
CA GLY A 382 22.96 -11.86 6.82
C GLY A 382 22.83 -12.40 5.39
N ILE A 383 21.63 -12.35 4.82
CA ILE A 383 21.30 -12.86 3.49
C ILE A 383 21.36 -11.70 2.49
N ARG A 384 21.91 -11.96 1.31
CA ARG A 384 21.98 -10.99 0.19
C ARG A 384 20.72 -11.04 -0.67
N ILE A 385 20.47 -10.01 -1.43
CA ILE A 385 19.31 -9.94 -2.32
C ILE A 385 19.77 -9.84 -3.76
N LEU A 386 19.19 -10.68 -4.63
CA LEU A 386 19.30 -10.55 -6.08
C LEU A 386 18.04 -9.83 -6.59
N PRO A 387 18.12 -8.55 -6.99
CA PRO A 387 16.97 -7.78 -7.47
C PRO A 387 16.56 -8.20 -8.88
N ILE A 388 15.30 -8.60 -9.04
CA ILE A 388 14.74 -9.09 -10.31
C ILE A 388 13.60 -8.17 -10.76
N LEU A 389 13.63 -7.69 -11.99
CA LEU A 389 12.49 -7.04 -12.63
C LEU A 389 11.75 -8.09 -13.46
N SER A 390 10.50 -8.39 -13.11
CA SER A 390 9.65 -9.24 -13.96
C SER A 390 9.32 -8.50 -15.26
N ASP A 391 9.60 -9.10 -16.42
CA ASP A 391 9.08 -8.62 -17.70
C ASP A 391 8.21 -9.69 -18.36
N PHE A 392 7.04 -9.29 -18.86
CA PHE A 392 6.03 -10.22 -19.39
C PHE A 392 5.67 -9.92 -20.85
N GLY A 393 6.66 -9.48 -21.62
CA GLY A 393 6.58 -9.41 -23.08
C GLY A 393 6.43 -8.01 -23.67
N GLY A 394 6.62 -7.95 -24.99
CA GLY A 394 6.73 -6.69 -25.73
C GLY A 394 8.16 -6.17 -25.83
N ASP A 395 9.15 -7.02 -25.57
CA ASP A 395 10.58 -6.69 -25.37
C ASP A 395 11.32 -6.39 -26.68
N THR A 396 10.70 -5.59 -27.54
CA THR A 396 11.25 -5.18 -28.83
C THR A 396 11.46 -3.67 -28.86
N GLY A 397 12.57 -3.28 -29.50
CA GLY A 397 12.91 -1.89 -29.73
C GLY A 397 13.65 -1.21 -28.57
N TYR A 398 14.57 -0.33 -28.95
CA TYR A 398 15.42 0.42 -28.04
C TYR A 398 14.65 1.25 -27.01
N SER A 399 13.60 1.95 -27.44
CA SER A 399 12.79 2.78 -26.55
C SER A 399 12.10 1.97 -25.45
N THR A 400 11.70 0.73 -25.75
CA THR A 400 11.08 -0.17 -24.78
C THR A 400 12.09 -0.59 -23.72
N GLY A 401 13.29 -1.04 -24.15
CA GLY A 401 14.38 -1.37 -23.23
C GLY A 401 14.77 -0.20 -22.32
N VAL A 402 14.83 1.03 -22.87
CA VAL A 402 15.06 2.26 -22.08
C VAL A 402 13.92 2.50 -21.08
N SER A 403 12.67 2.33 -21.49
CA SER A 403 11.52 2.54 -20.60
C SER A 403 11.52 1.55 -19.44
N ARG A 404 11.75 0.26 -19.72
CA ARG A 404 11.84 -0.80 -18.71
C ARG A 404 13.01 -0.57 -17.75
N ALA A 405 14.17 -0.20 -18.27
CA ALA A 405 15.33 0.10 -17.44
C ALA A 405 15.08 1.29 -16.51
N ASN A 406 14.47 2.38 -16.99
CA ASN A 406 14.14 3.53 -16.15
C ASN A 406 13.18 3.16 -15.01
N ASP A 407 12.21 2.29 -15.28
CA ASP A 407 11.27 1.79 -14.29
C ASP A 407 11.97 0.92 -13.22
N ALA A 408 12.82 -0.01 -13.64
CA ALA A 408 13.70 -0.77 -12.74
C ALA A 408 14.59 0.15 -11.88
N ILE A 409 15.21 1.17 -12.47
CA ILE A 409 16.05 2.14 -11.76
C ILE A 409 15.24 2.92 -10.73
N ALA A 410 14.03 3.36 -11.08
CA ALA A 410 13.17 4.08 -10.16
C ALA A 410 12.80 3.22 -8.95
N LYS A 411 12.43 1.95 -9.18
CA LYS A 411 12.11 0.97 -8.14
C LYS A 411 13.33 0.63 -7.27
N ALA A 412 14.48 0.37 -7.89
CA ALA A 412 15.73 0.11 -7.19
C ALA A 412 16.12 1.29 -6.28
N ARG A 413 16.04 2.52 -6.79
CA ARG A 413 16.32 3.73 -5.99
C ARG A 413 15.32 3.93 -4.86
N ALA A 414 14.03 3.66 -5.09
CA ALA A 414 12.99 3.75 -4.07
C ALA A 414 13.21 2.75 -2.93
N LEU A 415 13.76 1.58 -3.25
CA LEU A 415 14.16 0.55 -2.28
C LEU A 415 15.51 0.84 -1.60
N GLY A 416 16.27 1.85 -2.05
CA GLY A 416 17.59 2.16 -1.53
C GLY A 416 18.70 1.21 -2.03
N ILE A 417 18.49 0.54 -3.17
CA ILE A 417 19.50 -0.35 -3.77
C ILE A 417 20.68 0.50 -4.26
N PRO A 418 21.91 0.26 -3.76
CA PRO A 418 23.06 1.09 -4.08
C PRO A 418 23.53 0.88 -5.53
N SER A 419 24.14 1.92 -6.10
CA SER A 419 24.87 1.79 -7.37
C SER A 419 25.97 0.73 -7.24
N GLY A 420 26.23 0.00 -8.32
CA GLY A 420 27.16 -1.12 -8.36
C GLY A 420 26.50 -2.47 -8.13
N THR A 421 25.26 -2.51 -7.62
CA THR A 421 24.46 -3.72 -7.51
C THR A 421 23.95 -4.20 -8.87
N ILE A 422 23.82 -5.51 -9.05
CA ILE A 422 23.17 -6.11 -10.23
C ILE A 422 21.65 -5.86 -10.22
N ILE A 423 21.08 -5.53 -11.38
CA ILE A 423 19.64 -5.60 -11.62
C ILE A 423 19.42 -6.57 -12.77
N VAL A 424 18.63 -7.61 -12.53
CA VAL A 424 18.29 -8.61 -13.54
C VAL A 424 16.93 -8.27 -14.14
N VAL A 425 16.83 -8.27 -15.47
CA VAL A 425 15.53 -8.40 -16.14
C VAL A 425 15.23 -9.86 -16.40
N ASP A 426 14.02 -10.27 -16.03
CA ASP A 426 13.46 -11.60 -16.24
C ASP A 426 12.81 -11.66 -17.62
N LEU A 427 13.49 -12.32 -18.56
CA LEU A 427 13.02 -12.53 -19.93
C LEU A 427 12.52 -13.98 -20.03
N GLU A 428 11.19 -14.11 -19.92
CA GLU A 428 10.54 -15.42 -19.93
C GLU A 428 10.62 -16.09 -21.31
N ASN A 429 10.67 -17.44 -21.32
CA ASN A 429 10.76 -18.24 -22.54
C ASN A 429 9.58 -17.94 -23.49
N GLY A 430 9.91 -17.60 -24.74
CA GLY A 430 8.93 -17.22 -25.77
C GLY A 430 8.66 -15.71 -25.86
N SER A 431 9.28 -14.89 -25.01
CA SER A 431 9.25 -13.43 -25.15
C SER A 431 9.87 -12.99 -26.48
N ALA A 432 9.16 -12.13 -27.22
CA ALA A 432 9.68 -11.52 -28.43
C ALA A 432 10.71 -10.45 -28.03
N VAL A 433 11.99 -10.85 -27.97
CA VAL A 433 13.10 -9.95 -27.66
C VAL A 433 13.95 -9.66 -28.90
N ASP A 434 14.37 -8.40 -29.07
CA ASP A 434 15.28 -7.98 -30.14
C ASP A 434 16.54 -7.26 -29.62
N ALA A 435 17.51 -7.07 -30.52
CA ALA A 435 18.78 -6.44 -30.18
C ALA A 435 18.61 -5.00 -29.65
N GLY A 436 17.61 -4.27 -30.17
CA GLY A 436 17.32 -2.91 -29.75
C GLY A 436 16.92 -2.85 -28.29
N TYR A 437 16.05 -3.75 -27.84
CA TYR A 437 15.67 -3.86 -26.42
C TYR A 437 16.89 -4.15 -25.53
N VAL A 438 17.70 -5.15 -25.91
CA VAL A 438 18.92 -5.53 -25.16
C VAL A 438 19.86 -4.32 -25.01
N GLU A 439 20.09 -3.57 -26.10
CA GLU A 439 20.91 -2.34 -26.07
C GLU A 439 20.28 -1.25 -25.20
N GLY A 440 18.97 -1.01 -25.33
CA GLY A 440 18.24 -0.01 -24.57
C GLY A 440 18.26 -0.27 -23.06
N TRP A 441 18.07 -1.53 -22.67
CA TRP A 441 18.19 -1.98 -21.29
C TRP A 441 19.63 -1.80 -20.77
N TYR A 442 20.61 -2.36 -21.49
CA TYR A 442 22.02 -2.29 -21.11
C TYR A 442 22.49 -0.86 -20.89
N ASN A 443 22.31 0.01 -21.90
CA ASN A 443 22.81 1.37 -21.88
C ASN A 443 22.22 2.16 -20.71
N THR A 444 20.93 1.96 -20.43
CA THR A 444 20.22 2.73 -19.40
C THR A 444 20.58 2.26 -17.99
N ILE A 445 20.61 0.95 -17.73
CA ILE A 445 21.00 0.38 -16.43
C ILE A 445 22.47 0.71 -16.12
N ALA A 446 23.37 0.51 -17.10
CA ALA A 446 24.79 0.79 -16.94
C ALA A 446 25.07 2.29 -16.71
N ALA A 447 24.39 3.19 -17.45
CA ALA A 447 24.51 4.63 -17.25
C ALA A 447 24.01 5.09 -15.87
N ALA A 448 23.04 4.38 -15.29
CA ALA A 448 22.57 4.64 -13.92
C ALA A 448 23.52 4.10 -12.84
N GLY A 449 24.60 3.42 -13.22
CA GLY A 449 25.64 2.92 -12.31
C GLY A 449 25.35 1.53 -11.73
N TYR A 450 24.39 0.78 -12.27
CA TYR A 450 24.09 -0.59 -11.85
C TYR A 450 24.78 -1.62 -12.78
N VAL A 451 24.95 -2.84 -12.29
CA VAL A 451 25.42 -3.96 -13.11
C VAL A 451 24.23 -4.60 -13.83
N VAL A 452 24.41 -4.87 -15.13
CA VAL A 452 23.33 -5.35 -16.00
C VAL A 452 23.22 -6.87 -15.94
N GLY A 453 22.06 -7.39 -15.58
CA GLY A 453 21.73 -8.82 -15.59
C GLY A 453 20.59 -9.16 -16.54
N TYR A 454 20.61 -10.38 -17.09
CA TYR A 454 19.52 -10.98 -17.84
C TYR A 454 19.26 -12.39 -17.30
N TYR A 455 18.03 -12.66 -16.88
CA TYR A 455 17.55 -14.02 -16.69
C TYR A 455 16.91 -14.48 -17.98
N GLU A 456 17.38 -15.62 -18.49
CA GLU A 456 16.93 -16.20 -19.74
C GLU A 456 17.45 -17.64 -19.86
N ASN A 457 16.89 -18.36 -20.82
CA ASN A 457 17.22 -19.72 -21.15
C ASN A 457 18.19 -19.88 -22.35
N PRO A 458 19.48 -20.25 -22.10
CA PRO A 458 20.47 -20.40 -23.14
C PRO A 458 20.59 -21.85 -23.66
N TYR A 459 19.54 -22.43 -24.29
CA TYR A 459 19.73 -23.59 -25.18
C TYR A 459 19.73 -23.22 -26.68
N PRO A 460 20.42 -24.03 -27.52
CA PRO A 460 20.37 -23.86 -28.98
C PRO A 460 18.94 -23.98 -29.51
N GLY A 461 18.35 -22.86 -29.95
CA GLY A 461 17.11 -22.81 -30.71
C GLY A 461 15.83 -22.42 -29.95
N SER A 462 15.90 -21.93 -28.71
CA SER A 462 14.69 -21.67 -27.90
C SER A 462 14.35 -20.24 -27.57
N SER A 463 15.33 -19.36 -27.44
CA SER A 463 15.07 -17.97 -27.07
C SER A 463 15.43 -17.06 -28.23
N GLY A 464 14.51 -16.15 -28.57
CA GLY A 464 14.83 -15.00 -29.41
C GLY A 464 16.00 -14.19 -28.83
N PHE A 465 16.22 -14.31 -27.51
CA PHE A 465 17.28 -13.65 -26.77
C PHE A 465 18.67 -13.97 -27.26
N ASN A 466 19.04 -15.23 -27.52
CA ASN A 466 20.40 -15.55 -27.95
C ASN A 466 20.79 -14.79 -29.22
N GLY A 467 19.87 -14.73 -30.19
CA GLY A 467 20.06 -13.96 -31.42
C GLY A 467 20.09 -12.46 -31.18
N ALA A 468 19.16 -11.95 -30.36
CA ALA A 468 19.09 -10.54 -29.97
C ALA A 468 20.36 -10.07 -29.25
N PHE A 469 20.79 -10.80 -28.23
CA PHE A 469 21.97 -10.52 -27.43
C PHE A 469 23.25 -10.57 -28.28
N CYS A 470 23.43 -11.61 -29.11
CA CYS A 470 24.60 -11.67 -29.99
C CYS A 470 24.63 -10.56 -31.04
N THR A 471 23.45 -10.16 -31.55
CA THR A 471 23.34 -9.01 -32.46
C THR A 471 23.70 -7.71 -31.74
N ALA A 472 23.20 -7.51 -30.51
CA ALA A 472 23.51 -6.36 -29.67
C ALA A 472 25.00 -6.30 -29.30
N VAL A 473 25.64 -7.42 -28.95
CA VAL A 473 27.10 -7.50 -28.72
C VAL A 473 27.89 -7.15 -29.99
N GLY A 474 27.39 -7.56 -31.16
CA GLY A 474 27.99 -7.19 -32.45
C GLY A 474 27.90 -5.68 -32.74
N ALA A 475 26.86 -5.02 -32.26
CA ALA A 475 26.66 -3.58 -32.40
C ALA A 475 27.42 -2.76 -31.32
N ASP A 476 27.40 -3.22 -30.08
CA ASP A 476 28.12 -2.65 -28.94
C ASP A 476 28.77 -3.76 -28.08
N ALA A 477 30.09 -3.87 -28.19
CA ALA A 477 30.89 -4.83 -27.44
C ALA A 477 30.81 -4.62 -25.91
N ALA A 478 30.34 -3.48 -25.42
CA ALA A 478 30.12 -3.27 -23.98
C ALA A 478 29.02 -4.17 -23.43
N VAL A 479 28.00 -4.52 -24.23
CA VAL A 479 26.88 -5.42 -23.86
C VAL A 479 27.40 -6.77 -23.37
N ALA A 480 28.57 -7.22 -23.88
CA ALA A 480 29.23 -8.44 -23.43
C ALA A 480 29.61 -8.46 -21.93
N ARG A 481 29.63 -7.30 -21.26
CA ARG A 481 29.90 -7.17 -19.81
C ARG A 481 28.72 -7.56 -18.93
N SER A 482 27.55 -7.80 -19.49
CA SER A 482 26.38 -8.25 -18.75
C SER A 482 26.62 -9.58 -18.04
N ILE A 483 25.87 -9.81 -16.98
CA ILE A 483 25.84 -11.08 -16.25
C ILE A 483 24.61 -11.85 -16.72
N LEU A 484 24.80 -13.14 -17.03
CA LEU A 484 23.69 -14.02 -17.39
C LEU A 484 23.28 -14.87 -16.18
N TYR A 485 21.97 -14.99 -16.02
CA TYR A 485 21.28 -15.85 -15.07
C TYR A 485 20.55 -16.92 -15.89
N SER A 486 21.14 -18.12 -15.91
CA SER A 486 20.63 -19.26 -16.70
C SER A 486 19.71 -20.11 -15.84
N ASP A 487 18.60 -20.56 -16.39
CA ASP A 487 17.73 -21.61 -15.83
C ASP A 487 18.12 -23.02 -16.29
N GLU A 488 19.23 -23.14 -17.03
CA GLU A 488 19.69 -24.41 -17.58
C GLU A 488 21.13 -24.78 -17.20
N PRO A 489 21.43 -26.10 -17.07
CA PRO A 489 20.46 -27.19 -17.13
C PRO A 489 19.52 -27.20 -15.91
N SER A 490 18.22 -27.46 -16.12
CA SER A 490 17.27 -27.62 -15.01
C SER A 490 17.34 -29.06 -14.46
N LEU A 491 17.99 -29.22 -13.31
CA LEU A 491 18.26 -30.50 -12.64
C LEU A 491 17.24 -30.85 -11.54
N GLY A 492 16.40 -29.89 -11.16
CA GLY A 492 15.41 -30.01 -10.10
C GLY A 492 15.92 -29.54 -8.73
N ARG A 493 14.97 -29.19 -7.85
CA ARG A 493 15.30 -28.62 -6.52
C ARG A 493 15.99 -29.64 -5.62
N THR A 494 17.04 -29.18 -4.94
CA THR A 494 17.75 -29.97 -3.92
C THR A 494 17.97 -29.13 -2.66
N PRO A 495 18.14 -29.77 -1.49
CA PRO A 495 18.77 -29.12 -0.35
C PRO A 495 20.19 -28.63 -0.69
N GLU A 496 20.67 -27.61 0.02
CA GLU A 496 22.02 -27.05 -0.06
C GLU A 496 23.10 -28.14 0.05
N SER A 497 22.91 -29.09 0.96
CA SER A 497 23.85 -30.20 1.20
C SER A 497 24.00 -31.16 0.01
N SER A 498 23.09 -31.09 -0.95
CA SER A 498 23.05 -31.94 -2.15
C SER A 498 22.99 -31.11 -3.43
N ALA A 499 23.32 -29.81 -3.36
CA ALA A 499 23.39 -28.93 -4.52
C ALA A 499 24.38 -29.48 -5.57
N PRO A 500 24.09 -29.31 -6.87
CA PRO A 500 25.00 -29.72 -7.93
C PRO A 500 26.30 -28.90 -7.89
N SER A 501 27.31 -29.32 -8.64
CA SER A 501 28.46 -28.44 -8.88
C SER A 501 28.08 -27.37 -9.89
N PHE A 502 28.38 -26.11 -9.58
CA PHE A 502 28.14 -24.96 -10.45
C PHE A 502 28.56 -25.22 -11.91
N GLY A 503 27.56 -25.30 -12.79
CA GLY A 503 27.76 -25.62 -14.20
C GLY A 503 26.59 -25.20 -15.09
N PRO A 504 26.17 -23.92 -15.06
CA PRO A 504 25.11 -23.45 -15.94
C PRO A 504 25.50 -23.53 -17.41
N ALA A 505 24.48 -23.65 -18.26
CA ALA A 505 24.59 -23.45 -19.69
C ALA A 505 25.01 -21.99 -19.99
N GLY A 506 25.94 -21.85 -20.93
CA GLY A 506 26.44 -20.56 -21.38
C GLY A 506 25.84 -20.15 -22.73
N LEU A 507 25.85 -18.84 -23.00
CA LEU A 507 25.49 -18.29 -24.30
C LEU A 507 26.70 -18.29 -25.23
N LEU A 508 26.54 -18.80 -26.45
CA LEU A 508 27.58 -18.79 -27.49
C LEU A 508 27.13 -17.93 -28.68
N CYS A 509 27.91 -16.89 -28.99
CA CYS A 509 27.72 -16.09 -30.20
C CYS A 509 28.62 -16.62 -31.32
N ASN A 510 28.01 -17.16 -32.37
CA ASN A 510 28.72 -17.74 -33.52
C ASN A 510 29.78 -18.80 -33.13
N GLY A 511 29.47 -19.64 -32.13
CA GLY A 511 30.37 -20.70 -31.65
C GLY A 511 31.57 -20.20 -30.83
N GLN A 512 31.61 -18.90 -30.53
CA GLN A 512 32.58 -18.29 -29.63
C GLN A 512 31.87 -17.78 -28.37
N ASN A 513 32.52 -17.90 -27.22
CA ASN A 513 32.07 -17.23 -26.00
C ASN A 513 32.46 -15.74 -26.11
N LEU A 514 31.58 -14.92 -26.68
CA LEU A 514 31.84 -13.50 -27.00
C LEU A 514 31.07 -12.52 -26.11
N GLY A 515 30.25 -12.98 -25.17
CA GLY A 515 29.59 -12.05 -24.25
C GLY A 515 28.65 -12.70 -23.25
N GLY A 516 28.46 -12.02 -22.12
CA GLY A 516 27.63 -12.48 -21.02
C GLY A 516 28.36 -13.53 -20.19
N SER A 517 28.88 -13.16 -19.02
CA SER A 517 29.41 -14.17 -18.10
C SER A 517 28.24 -14.82 -17.37
N THR A 518 27.91 -16.07 -17.70
CA THR A 518 26.93 -16.85 -16.91
C THR A 518 27.49 -17.11 -15.53
N ARG A 519 26.93 -16.43 -14.54
CA ARG A 519 27.45 -16.39 -13.16
C ARG A 519 26.36 -16.64 -12.13
N ILE A 520 25.12 -16.80 -12.58
CA ILE A 520 23.96 -17.18 -11.79
C ILE A 520 23.30 -18.36 -12.50
N TRP A 521 22.88 -19.35 -11.73
CA TRP A 521 22.28 -20.58 -12.23
C TRP A 521 21.07 -20.98 -11.38
N GLN A 522 19.89 -20.96 -11.99
CA GLN A 522 18.71 -21.59 -11.43
C GLN A 522 18.69 -23.03 -11.90
N TYR A 523 19.14 -23.93 -11.02
CA TYR A 523 19.26 -25.35 -11.37
C TYR A 523 18.00 -26.13 -11.01
N GLY A 524 17.08 -25.56 -10.24
CA GLY A 524 15.89 -26.26 -9.77
C GLY A 524 14.66 -25.37 -9.79
N LEU A 525 13.85 -25.51 -10.83
CA LEU A 525 12.51 -24.93 -10.92
C LEU A 525 11.53 -25.61 -9.96
N GLN A 526 10.51 -24.87 -9.55
CA GLN A 526 9.45 -25.31 -8.68
C GLN A 526 8.75 -26.57 -9.22
N GLY A 527 8.90 -27.67 -8.47
CA GLY A 527 8.02 -28.85 -8.56
C GLY A 527 6.89 -28.81 -7.51
N SER A 528 5.98 -29.79 -7.55
CA SER A 528 4.93 -29.96 -6.52
C SER A 528 5.54 -30.09 -5.11
N GLY A 529 5.20 -29.18 -4.18
CA GLY A 529 5.73 -29.16 -2.81
C GLY A 529 5.22 -27.98 -1.97
N ALA A 530 5.53 -27.96 -0.67
CA ALA A 530 4.95 -27.02 0.31
C ALA A 530 5.53 -25.58 0.28
N VAL A 531 6.80 -25.40 -0.13
CA VAL A 531 7.46 -24.09 -0.15
C VAL A 531 7.60 -23.55 -1.57
N ASN A 532 7.17 -22.31 -1.77
CA ASN A 532 7.30 -21.58 -3.02
C ASN A 532 8.72 -21.01 -3.18
N ILE A 533 9.65 -21.84 -3.66
CA ILE A 533 11.03 -21.46 -3.98
C ILE A 533 11.51 -22.18 -5.23
N ASP A 534 12.44 -21.53 -5.92
CA ASP A 534 13.41 -22.12 -6.84
C ASP A 534 14.78 -22.22 -6.12
N THR A 535 15.67 -23.10 -6.59
CA THR A 535 17.00 -23.28 -5.99
C THR A 535 18.11 -22.88 -6.94
N ASP A 536 19.03 -22.06 -6.42
CA ASP A 536 19.99 -21.31 -7.21
C ASP A 536 21.42 -21.40 -6.69
N GLU A 537 22.36 -21.22 -7.60
CA GLU A 537 23.76 -20.98 -7.28
C GLU A 537 24.26 -19.70 -7.95
N ILE A 538 25.12 -18.96 -7.26
CA ILE A 538 25.70 -17.72 -7.79
C ILE A 538 27.18 -17.60 -7.45
N GLN A 539 27.98 -17.13 -8.41
CA GLN A 539 29.38 -16.82 -8.14
C GLN A 539 29.49 -15.58 -7.23
N SER A 540 30.34 -15.66 -6.20
CA SER A 540 30.52 -14.62 -5.18
C SER A 540 30.99 -13.27 -5.71
N SER A 541 31.45 -13.24 -6.95
CA SER A 541 31.88 -12.04 -7.66
C SER A 541 30.70 -11.21 -8.19
N VAL A 542 29.47 -11.75 -8.22
CA VAL A 542 28.26 -11.00 -8.61
C VAL A 542 27.89 -10.01 -7.50
N PRO A 543 27.71 -8.71 -7.81
CA PRO A 543 27.44 -7.70 -6.79
C PRO A 543 25.96 -7.70 -6.39
N LEU A 544 25.61 -8.58 -5.46
CA LEU A 544 24.28 -8.63 -4.85
C LEU A 544 24.04 -7.45 -3.91
N TRP A 545 22.76 -7.16 -3.64
CA TRP A 545 22.34 -6.18 -2.63
C TRP A 545 22.40 -6.74 -1.22
#